data_AF-A0A165EH84-F1
#
_entry.id   AF-A0A165EH84-F1
#
_cell.length_a   1.000
_cell.length_b   1.000
_cell.length_c   1.000
_cell.angle_alpha   90.00
_cell.angle_beta   90.00
_cell.angle_gamma   90.00
#
_symmetry.space_group_name_H-M   'P 1'
#
loop_
_entity.id
_entity.type
_entity.pdbx_description
1 polymer ?
#
loop_
_entity_poly.entity_id
_entity_poly.type
_entity_poly.pdbx_seq_one_letter_code
_entity_poly.pdbx_strand_id
1 'polypeptide(L)'
;MNCFIPTSHITTIRRGGSPYGEVVGSFEMGIATKKSAVTMAGRERLMDVVLNKAGNKANRVWQWKWHNNRELHLSWHCDSPVKYCYLAAQAGTPNASLLASFTPQPLAPRADGLPSPPSSLKVFPDGQWLFDDIVISTLILERKRLTPDPRRLFN
;
A
#
# COMPACT_ATOMS: atom_id res chain seq x y z
N MET A 1 -15.26 5.41 -10.66
CA MET A 1 -16.20 4.82 -9.68
C MET A 1 -16.86 3.63 -10.34
N ASN A 2 -17.07 2.51 -9.62
CA ASN A 2 -17.87 1.41 -10.16
C ASN A 2 -19.35 1.77 -9.98
N CYS A 3 -20.05 2.09 -11.06
CA CYS A 3 -21.45 2.55 -10.99
C CYS A 3 -22.42 1.45 -10.53
N PHE A 4 -22.03 0.18 -10.63
CA PHE A 4 -22.82 -0.96 -10.15
C PHE A 4 -22.51 -1.32 -8.69
N ILE A 5 -21.37 -0.87 -8.18
CA ILE A 5 -20.92 -1.09 -6.81
C ILE A 5 -20.39 0.24 -6.27
N PRO A 6 -21.27 1.16 -5.80
CA PRO A 6 -20.86 2.50 -5.40
C PRO A 6 -19.84 2.52 -4.24
N THR A 7 -19.82 1.46 -3.43
CA THR A 7 -18.84 1.25 -2.36
C THR A 7 -17.46 0.80 -2.88
N SER A 8 -17.33 0.51 -4.17
CA SER A 8 -16.10 0.12 -4.86
C SER A 8 -15.56 1.24 -5.73
N HIS A 9 -14.26 1.50 -5.59
CA HIS A 9 -13.57 2.48 -6.41
C HIS A 9 -12.37 1.83 -7.09
N ILE A 10 -12.18 2.23 -8.34
CA ILE A 10 -11.01 1.90 -9.15
C ILE A 10 -10.07 3.10 -9.06
N THR A 11 -8.86 2.86 -8.60
CA THR A 11 -7.77 3.85 -8.59
C THR A 11 -6.81 3.49 -9.71
N THR A 12 -6.56 4.41 -10.63
CA THR A 12 -5.58 4.24 -11.72
C THR A 12 -4.36 5.12 -11.45
N ILE A 13 -3.17 4.54 -11.46
CA ILE A 13 -1.90 5.23 -11.28
C ILE A 13 -1.27 5.48 -12.65
N ARG A 14 -0.87 6.74 -12.91
CA ARG A 14 -0.19 7.17 -14.13
C ARG A 14 1.13 7.88 -13.84
N ARG A 15 2.13 7.72 -14.71
CA ARG A 15 3.41 8.45 -14.67
C ARG A 15 3.25 9.90 -15.13
N GLY A 16 4.19 10.77 -14.75
CA GLY A 16 4.34 12.09 -15.37
C GLY A 16 3.39 13.19 -14.89
N GLY A 17 2.72 13.02 -13.74
CA GLY A 17 1.94 14.09 -13.08
C GLY A 17 0.73 14.61 -13.86
N SER A 18 0.39 13.99 -15.00
CA SER A 18 -0.70 14.39 -15.88
C SER A 18 -1.67 13.23 -16.08
N PRO A 19 -2.94 13.52 -16.41
CA PRO A 19 -3.93 12.48 -16.69
C PRO A 19 -3.62 11.70 -17.99
N TYR A 20 -2.70 12.18 -18.82
CA TYR A 20 -2.34 11.58 -20.11
C TYR A 20 -1.09 10.70 -20.06
N GLY A 21 -0.39 10.66 -18.93
CA GLY A 21 0.83 9.86 -18.82
C GLY A 21 0.59 8.35 -18.79
N GLU A 22 1.65 7.58 -18.98
CA GLU A 22 1.60 6.11 -19.06
C GLU A 22 0.91 5.49 -17.83
N VAL A 23 0.02 4.52 -18.07
CA VAL A 23 -0.65 3.77 -17.00
C VAL A 23 0.32 2.75 -16.43
N VAL A 24 0.60 2.88 -15.14
CA VAL A 24 1.51 2.00 -14.40
C VAL A 24 0.77 0.81 -13.81
N GLY A 25 -0.44 1.07 -13.34
CA GLY A 25 -1.30 0.06 -12.75
C GLY A 25 -2.60 0.65 -12.25
N SER A 26 -3.47 -0.23 -11.78
CA SER A 26 -4.73 0.14 -11.15
C SER A 26 -5.10 -0.88 -10.09
N PHE A 27 -5.98 -0.50 -9.17
CA PHE A 27 -6.57 -1.44 -8.25
C PHE A 27 -8.02 -1.09 -7.97
N GLU A 28 -8.85 -2.11 -7.75
CA GLU A 28 -10.24 -1.96 -7.34
C GLU A 28 -10.42 -2.48 -5.92
N MET A 29 -10.97 -1.63 -5.04
CA MET A 29 -11.23 -1.96 -3.65
C MET A 29 -12.49 -1.26 -3.14
N GLY A 30 -13.24 -1.96 -2.29
CA GLY A 30 -14.46 -1.43 -1.70
C GLY A 30 -15.06 -2.33 -0.63
N ILE A 31 -16.12 -1.84 0.00
CA ILE A 31 -16.97 -2.63 0.90
C ILE A 31 -18.00 -3.35 0.03
N ALA A 32 -17.59 -4.48 -0.56
CA ALA A 32 -18.40 -5.23 -1.51
C ALA A 32 -18.09 -6.74 -1.43
N THR A 33 -19.02 -7.55 -1.94
CA THR A 33 -18.81 -9.01 -2.12
C THR A 33 -17.77 -9.30 -3.20
N LYS A 34 -17.65 -8.43 -4.21
CA LYS A 34 -16.58 -8.52 -5.22
C LYS A 34 -15.22 -8.43 -4.55
N LYS A 35 -14.35 -9.41 -4.82
CA LYS A 35 -12.97 -9.41 -4.31
C LYS A 35 -12.18 -8.24 -4.88
N SER A 36 -11.34 -7.65 -4.04
CA SER A 36 -10.40 -6.61 -4.46
C SER A 36 -9.30 -7.20 -5.36
N ALA A 37 -8.87 -6.42 -6.35
CA ALA A 37 -7.87 -6.84 -7.33
C ALA A 37 -6.89 -5.69 -7.65
N VAL A 38 -5.70 -6.06 -8.12
CA VAL A 38 -4.68 -5.15 -8.62
C VAL A 38 -4.26 -5.57 -10.02
N THR A 39 -4.08 -4.59 -10.89
CA THR A 39 -3.60 -4.76 -12.26
C THR A 39 -2.31 -3.97 -12.44
N MET A 40 -1.23 -4.64 -12.84
CA MET A 40 0.03 -4.01 -13.24
C MET A 40 0.63 -4.78 -14.41
N ALA A 41 1.36 -4.09 -15.29
CA ALA A 41 2.02 -4.70 -16.46
C ALA A 41 1.10 -5.66 -17.26
N GLY A 42 -0.17 -5.28 -17.44
CA GLY A 42 -1.16 -6.06 -18.18
C GLY A 42 -1.67 -7.33 -17.50
N ARG A 43 -1.32 -7.57 -16.24
CA ARG A 43 -1.78 -8.75 -15.47
C ARG A 43 -2.65 -8.29 -14.32
N GLU A 44 -3.77 -8.98 -14.10
CA GLU A 44 -4.63 -8.81 -12.94
C GLU A 44 -4.35 -9.91 -11.91
N ARG A 45 -4.32 -9.55 -10.63
CA ARG A 45 -4.19 -10.49 -9.51
C ARG A 45 -5.11 -10.10 -8.37
N LEU A 46 -5.59 -11.09 -7.64
CA LEU A 46 -6.36 -10.85 -6.42
C LEU A 46 -5.49 -10.18 -5.35
N MET A 47 -6.10 -9.22 -4.63
CA MET A 47 -5.43 -8.44 -3.59
C MET A 47 -4.89 -9.31 -2.44
N ASP A 48 -5.65 -10.35 -2.06
CA ASP A 48 -5.28 -11.29 -0.99
C ASP A 48 -4.07 -12.16 -1.36
N VAL A 49 -3.84 -12.42 -2.64
CA VAL A 49 -2.66 -13.13 -3.15
C VAL A 49 -1.42 -12.23 -3.09
N VAL A 50 -1.53 -10.97 -3.50
CA VAL A 50 -0.38 -10.07 -3.63
C VAL A 50 -0.03 -9.31 -2.36
N LEU A 51 -0.99 -9.07 -1.45
CA LEU A 51 -0.77 -8.31 -0.23
C LEU A 51 -1.14 -9.13 1.01
N ASN A 52 -0.10 -9.69 1.65
CA ASN A 52 -0.26 -10.60 2.78
C ASN A 52 0.13 -9.92 4.10
N LYS A 53 -0.68 -10.17 5.13
CA LYS A 53 -0.30 -9.76 6.49
C LYS A 53 0.63 -10.81 7.07
N ALA A 54 1.76 -10.38 7.61
CA ALA A 54 2.73 -11.20 8.30
C ALA A 54 3.05 -10.63 9.69
N GLY A 55 3.78 -11.40 10.48
CA GLY A 55 4.17 -11.03 11.85
C GLY A 55 3.06 -11.15 12.87
N ASN A 56 3.31 -10.64 14.08
CA ASN A 56 2.40 -10.75 15.24
C ASN A 56 1.75 -9.39 15.56
N LYS A 57 1.03 -9.29 16.70
CA LYS A 57 0.34 -8.05 17.09
C LYS A 57 1.31 -6.87 17.30
N ALA A 58 2.54 -7.14 17.76
CA ALA A 58 3.59 -6.16 18.02
C ALA A 58 4.36 -5.77 16.74
N ASN A 59 4.66 -6.75 15.88
CA ASN A 59 5.41 -6.56 14.64
C ASN A 59 4.48 -6.74 13.44
N ARG A 60 3.70 -5.72 13.14
CA ARG A 60 2.75 -5.76 12.02
C ARG A 60 3.49 -5.49 10.72
N VAL A 61 3.63 -6.53 9.90
CA VAL A 61 4.29 -6.45 8.61
C VAL A 61 3.30 -6.76 7.50
N TRP A 62 3.37 -6.00 6.41
CA TRP A 62 2.66 -6.31 5.16
C TRP A 62 3.65 -6.67 4.07
N GLN A 63 3.46 -7.83 3.43
CA GLN A 63 4.30 -8.29 2.35
C GLN A 63 3.60 -8.07 1.01
N TRP A 64 4.27 -7.33 0.13
CA TRP A 64 3.86 -7.13 -1.26
C TRP A 64 4.58 -8.14 -2.16
N LYS A 65 3.82 -9.01 -2.80
CA LYS A 65 4.29 -10.17 -3.57
C LYS A 65 3.74 -10.13 -4.99
N TRP A 66 4.10 -9.07 -5.72
CA TRP A 66 3.68 -8.94 -7.12
C TRP A 66 4.49 -9.84 -8.07
N HIS A 67 5.80 -9.85 -7.90
CA HIS A 67 6.71 -10.59 -8.79
C HIS A 67 6.81 -12.06 -8.40
N ASN A 68 7.17 -12.94 -9.35
CA ASN A 68 7.47 -14.34 -9.04
C ASN A 68 8.83 -14.46 -8.32
N ASN A 69 9.77 -13.58 -8.65
CA ASN A 69 11.06 -13.48 -7.96
C ASN A 69 10.86 -12.88 -6.57
N ARG A 70 11.25 -13.63 -5.53
CA ARG A 70 11.10 -13.25 -4.12
C ARG A 70 12.04 -12.10 -3.72
N GLU A 71 13.14 -11.92 -4.44
CA GLU A 71 14.07 -10.81 -4.22
C GLU A 71 13.47 -9.45 -4.55
N LEU A 72 12.34 -9.42 -5.27
CA LEU A 72 11.62 -8.18 -5.61
C LEU A 72 10.40 -7.94 -4.71
N HIS A 73 10.17 -8.79 -3.71
CA HIS A 73 9.06 -8.63 -2.78
C HIS A 73 9.37 -7.51 -1.80
N LEU A 74 8.35 -6.72 -1.44
CA LEU A 74 8.50 -5.64 -0.47
C LEU A 74 7.94 -6.05 0.90
N SER A 75 8.56 -5.54 1.96
CA SER A 75 8.12 -5.68 3.34
C SER A 75 7.85 -4.30 3.94
N TRP A 76 6.59 -4.04 4.28
CA TRP A 76 6.13 -2.82 4.93
C TRP A 76 5.95 -3.01 6.43
N HIS A 77 6.84 -2.42 7.21
CA HIS A 77 6.81 -2.42 8.67
C HIS A 77 5.89 -1.30 9.15
N CYS A 78 4.85 -1.66 9.90
CA CYS A 78 3.71 -0.79 10.20
C CYS A 78 3.47 -0.52 11.69
N ASP A 79 4.46 -0.86 12.51
CA ASP A 79 4.53 -0.77 13.97
C ASP A 79 4.78 0.66 14.49
N SER A 80 5.37 1.54 13.68
CA SER A 80 5.56 2.97 13.96
C SER A 80 4.51 3.84 13.27
N PRO A 81 4.24 5.10 13.69
CA PRO A 81 3.48 6.06 12.89
C PRO A 81 3.99 6.17 11.45
N VAL A 82 5.31 6.15 11.26
CA VAL A 82 5.95 6.03 9.95
C VAL A 82 6.00 4.56 9.53
N LYS A 83 5.66 4.29 8.29
CA LYS A 83 5.70 2.95 7.68
C LYS A 83 6.98 2.83 6.87
N TYR A 84 7.79 1.82 7.17
CA TYR A 84 9.09 1.64 6.49
C TYR A 84 9.02 0.45 5.52
N CYS A 85 9.57 0.65 4.32
CA CYS A 85 9.60 -0.34 3.25
C CYS A 85 11.02 -0.87 3.06
N TYR A 86 11.15 -2.18 3.05
CA TYR A 86 12.42 -2.90 2.80
C TYR A 86 12.20 -3.98 1.75
N LEU A 87 13.28 -4.51 1.19
CA LEU A 87 13.23 -5.79 0.48
C LEU A 87 12.85 -6.91 1.46
N ALA A 88 11.88 -7.74 1.08
CA ALA A 88 11.38 -8.80 1.95
C ALA A 88 12.46 -9.85 2.27
N ALA A 89 13.35 -10.13 1.33
CA ALA A 89 14.48 -11.04 1.53
C ALA A 89 15.48 -10.51 2.59
N GLN A 90 15.54 -9.20 2.79
CA GLN A 90 16.47 -8.55 3.71
C GLN A 90 15.80 -8.06 5.00
N ALA A 91 14.46 -8.13 5.09
CA ALA A 91 13.70 -7.56 6.19
C ALA A 91 14.12 -8.19 7.54
N GLY A 92 14.49 -7.36 8.52
CA GLY A 92 14.96 -7.80 9.84
C GLY A 92 16.45 -8.14 9.92
N THR A 93 17.19 -8.00 8.82
CA THR A 93 18.67 -8.07 8.85
C THR A 93 19.27 -6.69 9.17
N PRO A 94 20.46 -6.64 9.79
CA PRO A 94 21.13 -5.36 10.09
C PRO A 94 21.51 -4.57 8.82
N ASN A 95 21.62 -5.24 7.67
CA ASN A 95 21.98 -4.64 6.38
C ASN A 95 20.76 -4.46 5.46
N ALA A 96 19.55 -4.42 6.02
CA ALA A 96 18.33 -4.25 5.23
C ALA A 96 18.33 -2.89 4.52
N SER A 97 18.22 -2.91 3.18
CA SER A 97 18.17 -1.68 2.40
C SER A 97 16.79 -1.01 2.58
N LEU A 98 16.78 0.22 3.09
CA LEU A 98 15.56 1.01 3.25
C LEU A 98 15.16 1.62 1.90
N LEU A 99 14.04 1.14 1.35
CA LEU A 99 13.58 1.52 0.01
C LEU A 99 12.66 2.73 0.02
N ALA A 100 11.78 2.81 1.02
CA ALA A 100 10.84 3.92 1.16
C ALA A 100 10.36 4.11 2.61
N SER A 101 9.85 5.30 2.90
CA SER A 101 9.09 5.59 4.11
C SER A 101 7.79 6.29 3.77
N PHE A 102 6.69 5.88 4.40
CA PHE A 102 5.39 6.48 4.24
C PHE A 102 4.86 6.99 5.58
N THR A 103 4.49 8.26 5.63
CA THR A 103 3.87 8.91 6.78
C THR A 103 2.40 9.15 6.45
N PRO A 104 1.46 8.32 6.95
CA PRO A 104 0.04 8.52 6.75
C PRO A 104 -0.50 9.68 7.60
N GLN A 105 -1.63 10.23 7.18
CA GLN A 105 -2.41 11.13 8.02
C GLN A 105 -2.95 10.42 9.27
N PRO A 106 -2.88 11.05 10.46
CA PRO A 106 -3.56 10.56 11.66
C PRO A 106 -5.06 10.36 11.41
N LEU A 107 -5.66 9.34 12.04
CA LEU A 107 -7.11 9.08 11.97
C LEU A 107 -7.93 10.06 12.81
N ALA A 108 -7.31 10.65 13.83
CA ALA A 108 -7.92 11.63 14.70
C ALA A 108 -7.39 13.03 14.37
N PRO A 109 -8.21 14.08 14.57
CA PRO A 109 -7.73 15.46 14.54
C PRO A 109 -6.57 15.67 15.52
N ARG A 110 -5.71 16.64 15.20
CA ARG A 110 -4.63 17.04 16.11
C ARG A 110 -5.21 17.70 17.36
N ALA A 111 -4.57 17.46 18.50
CA ALA A 111 -4.98 18.05 19.78
C ALA A 111 -4.88 19.58 19.80
N ASP A 112 -4.00 20.16 18.98
CA ASP A 112 -3.81 21.60 18.83
C ASP A 112 -4.81 22.27 17.87
N GLY A 113 -5.74 21.50 17.30
CA GLY A 113 -6.76 22.01 16.37
C GLY A 113 -6.24 22.37 14.98
N LEU A 114 -4.94 22.22 14.70
CA LEU A 114 -4.37 22.50 13.39
C LEU A 114 -4.66 21.36 12.40
N PRO A 115 -4.70 21.65 11.08
CA PRO A 115 -4.79 20.60 10.08
C PRO A 115 -3.63 19.61 10.19
N SER A 116 -3.95 18.33 10.03
CA SER A 116 -2.93 17.30 9.89
C SER A 116 -2.14 17.51 8.60
N PRO A 117 -0.80 17.36 8.62
CA PRO A 117 0.00 17.44 7.39
C PRO A 117 -0.49 16.38 6.39
N PRO A 118 -0.36 16.62 5.06
CA PRO A 118 -0.71 15.63 4.06
C PRO A 118 0.11 14.34 4.24
N SER A 119 -0.46 13.20 3.84
CA SER A 119 0.28 11.95 3.78
C SER A 119 1.49 12.11 2.84
N SER A 120 2.65 11.57 3.24
CA SER A 120 3.89 11.75 2.49
C SER A 120 4.58 10.42 2.26
N LEU A 121 4.96 10.16 0.99
CA LEU A 121 5.77 9.01 0.60
C LEU A 121 7.15 9.51 0.14
N LYS A 122 8.20 9.04 0.81
CA LYS A 122 9.58 9.26 0.41
C LYS A 122 10.16 7.95 -0.13
N VAL A 123 10.63 7.96 -1.37
CA VAL A 123 11.35 6.84 -1.98
C VAL A 123 12.84 7.16 -1.97
N PHE A 124 13.65 6.26 -1.39
CA PHE A 124 15.10 6.40 -1.31
C PHE A 124 15.76 5.93 -2.62
N PRO A 125 17.04 6.27 -2.87
CA PRO A 125 17.73 5.87 -4.10
C PRO A 125 17.61 4.37 -4.42
N ASP A 126 17.80 3.51 -3.42
CA ASP A 126 17.73 2.06 -3.56
C ASP A 126 16.30 1.56 -3.88
N GLY A 127 15.27 2.36 -3.64
CA GLY A 127 13.88 2.05 -3.97
C GLY A 127 13.46 2.44 -5.39
N GLN A 128 14.26 3.23 -6.11
CA GLN A 128 13.84 3.82 -7.39
C GLN A 128 13.51 2.79 -8.47
N TRP A 129 14.21 1.65 -8.48
CA TRP A 129 13.96 0.59 -9.46
C TRP A 129 12.68 -0.22 -9.16
N LEU A 130 12.13 -0.13 -7.94
CA LEU A 130 10.83 -0.68 -7.51
C LEU A 130 9.77 0.42 -7.30
N PHE A 131 9.96 1.60 -7.90
CA PHE A 131 9.11 2.76 -7.62
C PHE A 131 7.61 2.47 -7.80
N ASP A 132 7.26 1.77 -8.88
CA ASP A 132 5.86 1.45 -9.20
C ASP A 132 5.24 0.51 -8.14
N ASP A 133 5.97 -0.55 -7.76
CA ASP A 133 5.56 -1.46 -6.69
C ASP A 133 5.39 -0.73 -5.35
N ILE A 134 6.31 0.19 -5.02
CA ILE A 134 6.28 0.98 -3.79
C ILE A 134 5.04 1.90 -3.78
N VAL A 135 4.80 2.65 -4.85
CA VAL A 135 3.66 3.57 -4.94
C VAL A 135 2.34 2.80 -4.85
N ILE A 136 2.19 1.73 -5.62
CA ILE A 136 0.95 0.96 -5.68
C ILE A 136 0.68 0.27 -4.34
N SER A 137 1.69 -0.40 -3.77
CA SER A 137 1.54 -1.06 -2.47
C SER A 137 1.24 -0.07 -1.34
N THR A 138 1.85 1.13 -1.35
CA THR A 138 1.56 2.20 -0.37
C THR A 138 0.10 2.66 -0.44
N LEU A 139 -0.40 2.96 -1.64
CA LEU A 139 -1.78 3.42 -1.85
C LEU A 139 -2.80 2.38 -1.41
N ILE A 140 -2.53 1.11 -1.71
CA ILE A 140 -3.36 -0.02 -1.28
C ILE A 140 -3.36 -0.13 0.25
N LEU A 141 -2.18 -0.07 0.89
CA LEU A 141 -2.05 -0.13 2.34
C LEU A 141 -2.82 0.99 3.03
N GLU A 142 -2.72 2.20 2.51
CA GLU A 142 -3.42 3.35 3.05
C GLU A 142 -4.94 3.20 2.89
N ARG A 143 -5.40 2.78 1.71
CA ARG A 143 -6.82 2.51 1.49
C ARG A 143 -7.34 1.43 2.43
N LYS A 144 -6.56 0.37 2.67
CA LYS A 144 -6.91 -0.71 3.60
C LYS A 144 -6.94 -0.23 5.06
N ARG A 145 -6.08 0.72 5.43
CA ARG A 145 -6.06 1.36 6.76
C ARG A 145 -7.29 2.23 6.99
N LEU A 146 -7.77 2.92 5.95
CA LEU A 146 -8.91 3.83 5.99
C LEU A 146 -10.26 3.14 5.74
N THR A 147 -10.27 1.91 5.22
CA THR A 147 -11.51 1.15 5.00
C THR A 147 -11.96 0.52 6.32
N PRO A 148 -13.22 0.71 6.75
CA PRO A 148 -13.77 0.03 7.91
C PRO A 148 -13.61 -1.49 7.80
N ASP A 149 -13.10 -2.12 8.86
CA ASP A 149 -13.04 -3.58 8.94
C ASP A 149 -14.32 -4.07 9.63
N PRO A 150 -15.25 -4.77 8.92
CA PRO A 150 -16.48 -5.27 9.53
C PRO A 150 -16.21 -6.15 10.75
N ARG A 151 -15.07 -6.85 10.79
CA ARG A 151 -14.70 -7.73 11.90
C ARG A 151 -14.27 -6.97 13.16
N ARG A 152 -13.99 -5.67 13.05
CA ARG A 152 -13.65 -4.81 14.19
C ARG A 152 -14.84 -4.05 14.77
N LEU A 153 -15.97 -4.03 14.07
CA LEU A 153 -17.18 -3.33 14.52
C LEU A 153 -18.04 -4.18 15.48
N PHE A 154 -17.73 -5.47 15.64
CA PHE A 154 -18.47 -6.42 16.48
C PHE A 154 -17.61 -7.10 17.55
N ASN A 155 -16.50 -6.47 17.96
CA ASN A 155 -15.68 -6.92 19.10
C ASN A 155 -15.57 -5.80 20.14
#